data_AF-A0A3D5P1S7-F1
#
_entry.id   AF-A0A3D5P1S7-F1
#
_cell.length_a   1.000
_cell.length_b   1.000
_cell.length_c   1.000
_cell.angle_alpha   90.00
_cell.angle_beta   90.00
_cell.angle_gamma   90.00
#
_symmetry.space_group_name_H-M   'P 1'
#
loop_
_entity.id
_entity.type
_entity.pdbx_description
1 polymer ?
#
loop_
_entity_poly.entity_id
_entity_poly.type
_entity_poly.pdbx_seq_one_letter_code
_entity_poly.pdbx_strand_id
1 'polypeptide(L)' 'KVGVSTMMALRLAKAFNTTPEYWLDMQQQHDLWQAKKTANLKQIRRLVETAE' A
#
# COMPACT_ATOMS: atom_id res chain seq x y z
N LYS A 1 14.12 7.44 -0.70
CA LYS A 1 13.49 6.54 -1.70
C LYS A 1 12.14 7.14 -2.04
N VAL A 2 11.93 7.63 -3.26
CA VAL A 2 10.68 8.31 -3.64
C VAL A 2 9.77 7.26 -4.26
N GLY A 3 8.74 6.82 -3.52
CA GLY A 3 7.67 5.96 -4.06
C GLY A 3 6.72 6.77 -4.93
N VAL A 4 5.74 6.10 -5.52
CA VAL A 4 4.65 6.77 -6.24
C VAL A 4 3.81 7.55 -5.23
N SER A 5 3.95 8.89 -5.22
CA SER A 5 3.04 9.77 -4.49
C SER A 5 1.72 9.95 -5.23
N THR A 6 0.68 10.44 -4.56
CA THR A 6 -0.64 10.71 -5.17
C THR A 6 -0.53 11.62 -6.41
N MET A 7 0.32 12.65 -6.35
CA MET A 7 0.58 13.54 -7.48
C MET A 7 1.26 12.80 -8.65
N MET A 8 2.18 11.88 -8.35
CA MET A 8 2.82 11.07 -9.39
C MET A 8 1.83 10.08 -10.02
N ALA A 9 0.97 9.46 -9.22
CA ALA A 9 -0.09 8.59 -9.71
C ALA A 9 -1.03 9.32 -10.70
N LEU A 10 -1.43 10.56 -10.40
CA LEU A 10 -2.21 11.40 -11.33
C LEU A 10 -1.48 11.67 -12.65
N ARG A 11 -0.16 11.96 -12.59
CA ARG A 11 0.66 12.18 -13.79
C ARG A 11 0.78 10.92 -14.64
N LEU A 12 1.03 9.77 -14.01
CA LEU A 12 1.15 8.48 -14.69
C LEU A 12 -0.19 8.04 -15.29
N ALA A 13 -1.29 8.21 -14.57
CA ALA A 13 -2.64 7.96 -15.05
C ALA A 13 -2.92 8.71 -16.36
N LYS A 14 -2.65 10.02 -16.37
CA LYS A 14 -2.80 10.87 -17.56
C LYS A 14 -1.87 10.45 -18.70
N ALA A 15 -0.62 10.12 -18.40
CA ALA A 15 0.37 9.76 -19.42
C ALA A 15 0.09 8.41 -20.09
N PHE A 16 -0.40 7.43 -19.33
CA PHE A 16 -0.56 6.05 -19.78
C PHE A 16 -2.02 5.64 -20.01
N ASN A 17 -2.97 6.58 -19.95
CA ASN A 17 -4.40 6.31 -20.03
C ASN A 17 -4.86 5.20 -19.05
N THR A 18 -4.40 5.33 -17.80
CA THR A 18 -4.72 4.42 -16.68
C THR A 18 -5.36 5.21 -15.54
N THR A 19 -5.69 4.55 -14.43
CA THR A 19 -6.24 5.19 -13.24
C THR A 19 -5.15 5.50 -12.20
N PRO A 20 -5.22 6.61 -11.45
CA PRO A 20 -4.28 6.87 -10.35
C PRO A 20 -4.26 5.76 -9.29
N GLU A 21 -5.42 5.16 -9.01
CA GLU A 21 -5.61 4.07 -8.05
C GLU A 21 -4.72 2.86 -8.39
N TYR A 22 -4.66 2.47 -9.67
CA TYR A 22 -3.80 1.40 -10.16
C TYR A 22 -2.32 1.59 -9.75
N TRP A 23 -1.80 2.81 -9.85
CA TRP A 23 -0.41 3.11 -9.50
C TRP A 23 -0.18 3.16 -7.99
N LEU A 24 -1.18 3.66 -7.24
CA LEU A 24 -1.13 3.68 -5.78
C LEU A 24 -1.22 2.28 -5.20
N ASP A 25 -2.09 1.43 -5.73
CA ASP A 25 -2.23 0.04 -5.34
C ASP A 25 -0.90 -0.71 -5.56
N MET A 26 -0.27 -0.51 -6.71
CA MET A 26 1.04 -1.11 -7.02
C MET A 26 2.11 -0.69 -6.00
N GLN A 27 2.16 0.60 -5.66
CA GLN A 27 3.09 1.11 -4.65
C GLN A 27 2.79 0.51 -3.27
N GLN A 28 1.52 0.44 -2.88
CA GLN A 28 1.10 -0.14 -1.61
C GLN A 28 1.44 -1.63 -1.52
N GLN A 29 1.25 -2.40 -2.60
CA GLN A 29 1.64 -3.81 -2.63
C GLN A 29 3.15 -3.99 -2.48
N HIS A 30 3.95 -3.18 -3.16
CA HIS A 30 5.41 -3.19 -3.00
C HIS A 30 5.80 -2.86 -1.56
N ASP A 31 5.20 -1.83 -0.96
CA ASP A 31 5.55 -1.39 0.39
C ASP A 31 5.14 -2.41 1.45
N LEU A 32 3.98 -3.04 1.30
CA LEU A 32 3.57 -4.17 2.13
C LEU A 32 4.53 -5.36 1.99
N TRP A 33 4.96 -5.68 0.76
CA TRP A 33 5.93 -6.75 0.54
C TRP A 33 7.27 -6.48 1.22
N GLN A 34 7.77 -5.25 1.16
CA GLN A 34 8.99 -4.88 1.88
C GLN A 34 8.79 -4.90 3.39
N ALA A 35 7.69 -4.34 3.89
CA ALA A 35 7.37 -4.31 5.32
C ALA A 35 7.28 -5.73 5.90
N LYS A 36 6.67 -6.68 5.17
CA LYS A 36 6.57 -8.08 5.61
C LYS A 36 7.92 -8.76 5.86
N LYS A 37 9.00 -8.30 5.25
CA LYS A 37 10.34 -8.90 5.43
C LYS A 37 10.99 -8.53 6.76
N THR A 38 10.64 -7.36 7.30
CA THR A 38 11.30 -6.80 8.49
C THR A 38 10.33 -6.58 9.66
N ALA A 39 9.02 -6.60 9.43
CA ALA A 39 8.02 -6.38 10.45
C ALA A 39 8.01 -7.52 11.49
N ASN A 40 8.29 -7.17 12.75
CA ASN A 40 8.10 -8.06 13.89
C ASN A 40 6.70 -7.87 14.48
N LEU A 41 5.76 -8.71 14.07
CA LEU A 41 4.35 -8.64 14.51
C LEU A 41 4.05 -9.59 15.68
N LYS A 42 5.06 -10.22 16.29
CA LYS A 42 4.87 -11.30 17.30
C LYS A 42 4.06 -10.89 18.54
N GLN A 43 4.12 -9.62 18.92
CA GLN A 43 3.42 -9.10 20.10
C GLN A 43 2.02 -8.55 19.77
N ILE A 44 1.64 -8.52 18.49
CA ILE A 44 0.36 -7.98 18.04
C ILE A 44 -0.68 -9.10 18.00
N ARG A 45 -1.79 -8.92 18.71
CA ARG A 45 -2.93 -9.84 18.72
C ARG A 45 -4.11 -9.25 17.95
N ARG A 46 -4.85 -10.11 17.26
CA ARG A 46 -6.13 -9.70 16.64
C ARG A 46 -7.11 -9.34 17.75
N LEU A 47 -7.69 -8.15 17.67
CA LEU A 47 -8.84 -7.80 18.48
C LEU A 47 -10.06 -8.53 17.90
N VAL A 48 -10.65 -9.43 18.67
CA VAL A 48 -11.94 -10.03 18.37
C VAL A 48 -12.93 -9.43 19.36
N GLU A 49 -13.90 -8.67 18.86
CA GLU A 49 -15.03 -8.22 19.66
C GLU A 49 -15.96 -9.43 19.75
N THR A 50 -15.88 -10.17 20.86
CA THR A 50 -16.86 -11.19 21.17
C THR A 50 -18.16 -10.48 21.51
N ALA A 51 -19.07 -10.41 20.53
CA ALA A 51 -20.48 -10.17 20.82
C ALA A 51 -21.02 -11.42 21.54
N GLU A 52 -21.27 -11.29 22.84
CA GLU A 52 -22.15 -12.20 23.60
C GLU A 52 -23.62 -11.95 23.26
#